data_AF-A0AAN9A5H7-F1
#
_entry.id   AF-A0AAN9A5H7-F1
#
_cell.length_a   1.000
_cell.length_b   1.000
_cell.length_c   1.000
_cell.angle_alpha   90.00
_cell.angle_beta   90.00
_cell.angle_gamma   90.00
#
_symmetry.space_group_name_H-M   'P 1'
#
loop_
_entity.id
_entity.type
_entity.pdbx_description
1 polymer ?
#
loop_
_entity_poly.entity_id
_entity_poly.type
_entity_poly.pdbx_seq_one_letter_code
_entity_poly.pdbx_strand_id
1 'polypeptide(L)' 'MGGEEPKSEVVDLTPDKDGGVLKEILRVGEGEEGPLQGDKVFVHYVGTLEDGTKFDSSRDRGDKFSFTLGK' A
#
# COMPACT_ATOMS: atom_id res chain seq x y z
N MET A 1 -13.20 25.01 -6.74
CA MET A 1 -12.63 24.84 -5.40
C MET A 1 -11.45 23.90 -5.56
N GLY A 2 -10.23 24.45 -5.60
CA GLY A 2 -9.03 23.61 -5.68
C GLY A 2 -8.80 22.98 -4.32
N GLY A 3 -9.02 21.66 -4.22
CA GLY A 3 -8.57 20.90 -3.07
C GLY A 3 -7.04 20.95 -3.08
N GLU A 4 -6.45 21.36 -1.98
CA GLU A 4 -5.00 21.32 -1.77
C GLU A 4 -4.55 19.87 -1.97
N GLU A 5 -3.72 19.60 -2.98
CA GLU A 5 -3.12 18.28 -3.14
C GLU A 5 -2.30 17.98 -1.87
N PRO A 6 -2.54 16.86 -1.19
CA PRO A 6 -1.73 16.52 -0.03
C PRO A 6 -0.28 16.43 -0.48
N LYS A 7 0.61 17.18 0.18
CA LYS A 7 2.06 17.03 -0.01
C LYS A 7 2.39 15.56 0.21
N SER A 8 2.92 14.91 -0.83
CA SER A 8 3.39 13.54 -0.71
C SER A 8 4.57 13.50 0.25
N GLU A 9 4.37 12.88 1.40
CA GLU A 9 5.44 12.57 2.34
C GLU A 9 5.74 11.09 2.25
N VAL A 10 6.98 10.78 1.87
CA VAL A 10 7.50 9.41 1.89
C VAL A 10 7.98 9.12 3.31
N VAL A 11 7.39 8.11 3.93
CA VAL A 11 7.69 7.69 5.31
C VAL A 11 8.39 6.33 5.28
N ASP A 12 9.53 6.23 5.96
CA ASP A 12 10.19 4.96 6.21
C ASP A 12 9.47 4.20 7.33
N LEU A 13 8.92 3.03 7.00
CA LEU A 13 8.17 2.18 7.94
C LEU A 13 9.04 1.15 8.65
N THR A 14 10.33 1.05 8.31
CA THR A 14 11.22 0.07 8.93
C THR A 14 11.49 0.43 10.40
N PRO A 15 11.64 -0.58 11.29
CA PRO A 15 12.00 -0.33 12.69
C PRO A 15 13.34 0.41 12.83
N ASP A 16 14.33 0.02 12.01
CA ASP A 16 15.71 0.52 12.10
C ASP A 16 15.97 1.76 11.23
N LYS A 17 14.97 2.22 10.47
CA LYS A 17 15.07 3.37 9.54
C LYS A 17 16.16 3.19 8.48
N ASP A 18 16.21 2.01 7.90
CA ASP A 18 17.22 1.60 6.93
C ASP A 18 16.79 1.80 5.46
N GLY A 19 15.58 2.30 5.22
CA GLY A 19 15.04 2.52 3.89
C GLY A 19 14.53 1.27 3.17
N GLY A 20 14.43 0.11 3.83
CA GLY A 20 13.96 -1.12 3.20
C GLY A 20 12.49 -1.09 2.75
N VAL A 21 11.63 -0.33 3.45
CA VAL A 21 10.20 -0.15 3.11
C VAL A 21 9.79 1.30 3.27
N LEU A 22 9.58 1.97 2.13
CA LEU A 22 9.12 3.34 2.06
C LEU A 22 7.64 3.39 1.64
N LYS A 23 6.85 4.23 2.30
CA LYS A 23 5.41 4.40 2.03
C LYS A 23 5.08 5.84 1.71
N GLU A 24 4.30 6.01 0.65
CA GLU A 24 3.61 7.25 0.32
C GLU A 24 2.10 7.01 0.29
N ILE A 25 1.31 7.95 0.81
CA ILE A 25 -0.15 7.89 0.75
C ILE A 25 -0.65 8.67 -0.46
N LEU A 26 -1.04 7.96 -1.52
CA LEU A 26 -1.62 8.57 -2.73
C LEU A 26 -3.07 9.02 -2.52
N ARG A 27 -3.81 8.33 -1.65
CA ARG A 27 -5.18 8.67 -1.26
C ARG A 27 -5.43 8.22 0.17
N VAL A 28 -5.89 9.15 1.01
CA VAL A 28 -6.24 8.88 2.40
C VAL A 28 -7.48 7.97 2.46
N GLY A 29 -7.45 6.99 3.34
CA GLY A 29 -8.58 6.11 3.63
C GLY A 29 -9.62 6.76 4.53
N GLU A 30 -10.69 6.05 4.82
CA GLU A 30 -11.70 6.46 5.79
C GLU A 30 -11.52 5.68 7.11
N GLY A 31 -11.90 6.29 8.23
CA GLY A 31 -11.70 5.72 9.57
C GLY A 31 -10.29 5.93 10.12
N GLU A 32 -10.12 5.62 11.40
CA GLU A 32 -8.85 5.78 12.12
C GLU A 32 -8.14 4.44 12.39
N GLU A 33 -8.86 3.32 12.23
CA GLU A 33 -8.35 1.99 12.56
C GLU A 33 -7.66 1.33 11.36
N GLY A 34 -6.51 0.69 11.63
CA GLY A 34 -5.81 -0.18 10.67
C GLY A 34 -6.03 -1.67 10.99
N PRO A 35 -5.76 -2.58 10.03
CA PRO A 35 -5.87 -4.01 10.28
C PRO A 35 -4.86 -4.48 11.32
N LEU A 36 -5.25 -5.48 12.12
CA LEU A 36 -4.44 -6.07 13.17
C LEU A 36 -3.82 -7.40 12.72
N GLN A 37 -2.82 -7.88 13.48
CA GLN A 37 -2.24 -9.20 13.25
C GLN A 37 -3.32 -10.29 13.34
N GLY A 38 -3.37 -11.17 12.33
CA GLY A 38 -4.35 -12.24 12.23
C GLY A 38 -5.62 -11.86 11.44
N ASP A 39 -5.82 -10.59 11.11
CA ASP A 39 -6.97 -10.18 10.29
C ASP A 39 -6.86 -10.71 8.86
N LYS A 40 -8.00 -11.09 8.29
CA LYS A 40 -8.10 -11.36 6.85
C LYS A 40 -8.29 -10.03 6.11
N VAL A 41 -7.28 -9.61 5.37
CA VAL A 41 -7.30 -8.36 4.60
C VAL A 41 -7.59 -8.63 3.12
N PHE A 42 -8.15 -7.62 2.44
CA PHE A 42 -8.48 -7.68 1.01
C PHE A 42 -7.90 -6.46 0.29
N VAL A 43 -7.11 -6.68 -0.76
CA VAL A 43 -6.38 -5.61 -1.43
C VAL A 43 -6.44 -5.70 -2.95
N HIS A 44 -6.39 -4.55 -3.60
CA HIS A 44 -5.89 -4.44 -4.96
C HIS A 44 -4.46 -3.93 -4.96
N TYR A 45 -3.57 -4.57 -5.72
CA TYR A 45 -2.17 -4.18 -5.86
C TYR A 45 -1.72 -4.24 -7.32
N VAL A 46 -0.63 -3.53 -7.60
CA VAL A 46 0.17 -3.61 -8.82
C VAL A 46 1.62 -3.69 -8.39
N GLY A 47 2.35 -4.72 -8.84
CA GLY A 47 3.76 -4.90 -8.58
C GLY A 47 4.60 -4.59 -9.82
N THR A 48 5.61 -3.74 -9.66
CA THR A 48 6.54 -3.34 -10.71
C THR A 48 7.98 -3.49 -10.25
N LEU A 49 8.88 -3.76 -11.18
CA LEU A 49 10.33 -3.63 -10.98
C LEU A 49 10.75 -2.15 -11.00
N GLU A 50 12.01 -1.87 -10.67
CA GLU A 50 12.57 -0.50 -10.66
C GLU A 50 12.53 0.18 -12.04
N ASP A 51 12.59 -0.60 -13.12
CA ASP A 51 12.46 -0.11 -14.50
C ASP A 51 11.01 0.17 -14.91
N GLY A 52 10.04 -0.06 -14.02
CA GLY A 52 8.61 0.10 -14.28
C GLY A 52 7.93 -1.12 -14.90
N THR A 53 8.65 -2.19 -15.22
CA THR A 53 8.07 -3.42 -15.75
C THR A 53 7.13 -4.04 -14.73
N LYS A 54 5.85 -4.13 -15.08
CA LYS A 54 4.83 -4.80 -14.26
C LYS A 54 5.03 -6.31 -14.30
N PHE A 55 5.19 -6.94 -13.13
CA PHE A 55 5.31 -8.39 -13.02
C PHE A 55 4.02 -9.06 -12.52
N ASP A 56 3.16 -8.34 -11.77
CA ASP A 56 1.87 -8.85 -11.30
C ASP A 56 0.87 -7.71 -10.99
N SER A 57 -0.43 -7.99 -11.09
CA SER A 57 -1.51 -7.06 -10.78
C SER A 57 -2.80 -7.81 -10.47
N SER A 58 -3.37 -7.58 -9.29
CA SER A 58 -4.71 -8.13 -9.01
C SER A 58 -5.81 -7.41 -9.76
N ARG A 59 -5.58 -6.17 -10.20
CA ARG A 59 -6.52 -5.40 -11.03
C ARG A 59 -6.69 -6.02 -12.41
N ASP A 60 -5.62 -6.60 -12.96
CA ASP A 60 -5.65 -7.27 -14.27
C ASP A 60 -6.52 -8.54 -14.23
N ARG A 61 -6.61 -9.18 -13.05
CA ARG A 61 -7.48 -10.33 -12.82
C ARG A 61 -8.95 -9.94 -12.56
N GLY A 62 -9.21 -8.67 -12.24
CA GLY A 62 -10.54 -8.18 -11.90
C GLY A 62 -11.00 -8.44 -10.47
N ASP A 63 -10.19 -9.14 -9.65
CA ASP A 63 -10.58 -9.58 -8.30
C ASP A 63 -9.57 -9.18 -7.23
N LYS A 64 -10.06 -9.01 -6.00
CA LYS A 64 -9.20 -8.71 -4.84
C LYS A 64 -8.35 -9.93 -4.48
N PHE A 65 -7.13 -9.65 -4.03
CA PHE A 65 -6.32 -10.64 -3.33
C PHE A 65 -6.64 -10.59 -1.84
N SER A 66 -6.66 -11.74 -1.16
CA SER A 66 -6.90 -11.80 0.29
C SER A 66 -5.91 -12.72 0.98
N PHE A 67 -5.45 -12.32 2.17
CA PHE A 67 -4.52 -13.08 2.99
C PHE A 67 -4.71 -12.73 4.48
N THR A 68 -4.08 -13.51 5.35
CA THR A 68 -4.04 -13.26 6.80
C THR A 68 -2.81 -12.42 7.14
N LEU A 69 -3.00 -11.25 7.75
CA LEU A 69 -1.92 -10.31 8.03
C LEU A 69 -1.01 -10.80 9.17
N GLY A 70 0.31 -10.64 9.00
CA GLY A 70 1.32 -10.93 10.04
C GLY A 70 1.50 -12.42 10.34
N LYS A 71 1.36 -13.28 9.33
CA LYS A 71 1.56 -14.72 9.39
C LYS A 71 2.54 -15.22 8.33
#